data_AF-A0A2T2XIJ9-F1
#
_entry.id   AF-A0A2T2XIJ9-F1
#
_cell.length_a   1.000
_cell.length_b   1.000
_cell.length_c   1.000
_cell.angle_alpha   90.00
_cell.angle_beta   90.00
_cell.angle_gamma   90.00
#
_symmetry.space_group_name_H-M   'P 1'
#
loop_
_entity.id
_entity.type
_entity.pdbx_description
1 polymer ?
#
loop_
_entity_poly.entity_id
_entity_poly.type
_entity_poly.pdbx_seq_one_letter_code
_entity_poly.pdbx_strand_id
1 'polypeptide(L)'
;MNRRQLWGFIAIMAVVLVAGGLLWRHHQQTVASIQLQSREATAGKELFAGLCETCHGPGGDGAGGAPILNDGSVLKTYTSPSSLSAFIQTHMPASNPGMLNSQEATDLALYIFELNHQFPPAHG
;
A
#
# COMPACT_ATOMS: atom_id res chain seq x y z
N MET A 1 -30.69 40.15 -25.12
CA MET A 1 -29.81 39.50 -24.13
C MET A 1 -28.84 40.54 -23.58
N ASN A 2 -28.80 40.77 -22.26
CA ASN A 2 -28.07 41.91 -21.68
C ASN A 2 -26.61 41.51 -21.36
N ARG A 3 -25.63 42.42 -21.56
CA ARG A 3 -24.20 42.13 -21.38
C ARG A 3 -23.92 41.45 -20.03
N ARG A 4 -24.56 41.91 -18.95
CA ARG A 4 -24.45 41.32 -17.60
C ARG A 4 -24.78 39.83 -17.53
N GLN A 5 -25.80 39.37 -18.27
CA GLN A 5 -26.15 37.94 -18.29
C GLN A 5 -25.12 37.12 -19.07
N LEU A 6 -24.60 37.64 -20.18
CA LEU A 6 -23.55 36.97 -20.97
C LEU A 6 -22.28 36.75 -20.12
N TRP A 7 -21.83 37.77 -19.38
CA TRP A 7 -20.69 37.66 -18.47
C TRP A 7 -20.94 36.68 -17.31
N GLY A 8 -22.17 36.64 -16.79
CA GLY A 8 -22.58 35.66 -15.78
C GLY A 8 -22.48 34.21 -16.29
N PHE A 9 -22.98 33.94 -17.49
CA PHE A 9 -22.88 32.60 -18.09
C PHE A 9 -21.43 32.18 -18.37
N ILE A 10 -20.61 33.10 -18.89
CA ILE A 10 -19.19 32.84 -19.16
C ILE A 10 -18.44 32.51 -17.86
N ALA A 11 -18.68 33.26 -16.78
CA ALA A 11 -18.06 33.01 -15.49
C ALA A 11 -18.46 31.64 -14.92
N ILE A 12 -19.74 31.27 -15.00
CA ILE A 12 -20.23 29.96 -14.53
C ILE A 12 -19.61 28.83 -15.37
N MET A 13 -19.59 28.95 -16.70
CA MET A 13 -18.95 27.96 -17.56
C MET A 13 -17.46 27.80 -17.24
N ALA A 14 -16.74 28.90 -17.07
CA ALA A 14 -15.32 28.85 -16.73
C ALA A 14 -15.08 28.11 -15.40
N VAL A 15 -15.91 28.35 -14.38
CA VAL A 15 -15.84 27.63 -13.09
C VAL A 15 -16.12 26.14 -13.26
N VAL A 16 -17.15 25.76 -14.04
CA VAL A 16 -17.48 24.35 -14.29
C VAL A 16 -16.34 23.63 -15.02
N LEU A 17 -15.74 24.26 -16.02
CA LEU A 17 -14.61 23.67 -16.76
C LEU A 17 -13.37 23.49 -15.88
N VAL A 18 -13.04 24.48 -15.05
CA VAL A 18 -11.90 24.41 -14.12
C VAL A 18 -12.15 23.34 -13.04
N ALA A 19 -13.32 23.34 -12.41
CA ALA A 19 -13.68 22.35 -11.39
C ALA A 19 -13.70 20.93 -11.98
N GLY A 20 -14.29 20.75 -13.17
CA GLY A 20 -14.26 19.47 -13.88
C GLY A 20 -12.85 18.98 -14.19
N GLY A 21 -11.96 19.88 -14.64
CA GLY A 21 -10.55 19.55 -14.89
C GLY A 21 -9.76 19.16 -13.63
N LEU A 22 -10.01 19.83 -12.50
CA LEU A 22 -9.37 19.49 -11.21
C LEU A 22 -9.83 18.13 -10.68
N LEU A 23 -11.14 17.87 -10.71
CA LEU A 23 -11.71 16.58 -10.31
C LEU A 23 -11.18 15.43 -11.18
N TRP A 24 -11.05 15.65 -12.48
CA TRP A 24 -10.47 14.68 -13.40
C TRP A 24 -9.01 14.34 -13.07
N ARG A 25 -8.18 15.36 -12.80
CA ARG A 25 -6.78 15.15 -12.39
C ARG A 25 -6.68 14.37 -11.09
N HIS A 26 -7.48 14.72 -10.08
CA HIS A 26 -7.50 13.99 -8.82
C HIS A 26 -7.91 12.53 -9.04
N HIS A 27 -8.93 12.28 -9.87
CA HIS A 27 -9.34 10.93 -10.23
C HIS A 27 -8.20 10.13 -10.88
N GLN A 28 -7.50 10.71 -11.85
CA GLN A 28 -6.35 10.05 -12.48
C GLN A 28 -5.23 9.72 -11.49
N GLN A 29 -4.95 10.63 -10.55
CA GLN A 29 -3.95 10.40 -9.51
C GLN A 29 -4.34 9.23 -8.60
N THR A 30 -5.60 9.15 -8.17
CA THR A 30 -6.10 8.05 -7.32
C THR A 30 -6.02 6.70 -8.02
N VAL A 31 -6.39 6.62 -9.31
CA VAL A 31 -6.27 5.35 -10.06
C VAL A 31 -4.80 4.93 -10.18
N ALA A 32 -3.91 5.86 -10.50
CA ALA A 32 -2.48 5.56 -10.61
C ALA A 32 -1.88 5.06 -9.29
N SER A 33 -2.25 5.67 -8.14
CA SER A 33 -1.76 5.22 -6.84
C SER A 33 -2.28 3.84 -6.45
N ILE A 34 -3.54 3.52 -6.73
CA ILE A 34 -4.11 2.18 -6.47
C ILE A 34 -3.40 1.12 -7.33
N GLN A 35 -3.17 1.42 -8.61
CA GLN A 35 -2.46 0.52 -9.52
C GLN A 35 -0.99 0.32 -9.16
N LEU A 36 -0.34 1.32 -8.58
CA LEU A 36 1.02 1.19 -8.07
C LEU A 36 1.04 0.27 -6.85
N GLN A 37 0.18 0.56 -5.86
CA GLN A 37 0.08 -0.22 -4.64
C GLN A 37 -0.27 -1.69 -4.91
N SER A 38 -1.15 -1.98 -5.86
CA SER A 38 -1.47 -3.37 -6.23
C SER A 38 -0.30 -4.09 -6.90
N ARG A 39 0.50 -3.39 -7.70
CA ARG A 39 1.72 -3.95 -8.29
C ARG A 39 2.79 -4.22 -7.24
N GLU A 40 3.03 -3.27 -6.34
CA GLU A 40 3.98 -3.42 -5.23
C GLU A 40 3.58 -4.59 -4.33
N ALA A 41 2.29 -4.73 -4.00
CA ALA A 41 1.80 -5.86 -3.22
C ALA A 41 1.94 -7.20 -3.95
N THR A 42 1.77 -7.22 -5.28
CA THR A 42 2.00 -8.42 -6.09
C THR A 42 3.48 -8.82 -6.08
N ALA A 43 4.39 -7.86 -6.27
CA ALA A 43 5.82 -8.10 -6.16
C ALA A 43 6.21 -8.57 -4.74
N GLY A 44 5.63 -7.96 -3.72
CA GLY A 44 5.80 -8.34 -2.31
C GLY A 44 5.37 -9.77 -2.04
N LYS A 45 4.26 -10.21 -2.62
CA LYS A 45 3.79 -11.60 -2.53
C LYS A 45 4.79 -12.60 -3.11
N GLU A 46 5.34 -12.32 -4.28
CA GLU A 46 6.35 -13.18 -4.92
C GLU A 46 7.63 -13.25 -4.09
N LEU A 47 8.12 -12.11 -3.60
CA LEU A 47 9.28 -12.04 -2.70
C LEU A 47 9.02 -12.80 -1.39
N PHE A 48 7.83 -12.65 -0.82
CA PHE A 48 7.44 -13.33 0.41
C PHE A 48 7.45 -14.85 0.23
N ALA A 49 6.92 -15.35 -0.88
CA ALA A 49 6.97 -16.77 -1.20
C ALA A 49 8.40 -17.29 -1.40
N GLY A 50 9.30 -16.47 -1.94
CA GLY A 50 10.70 -16.87 -2.13
C GLY A 50 11.55 -16.83 -0.85
N LEU A 51 11.27 -15.90 0.07
CA LEU A 51 12.20 -15.53 1.14
C LEU A 51 11.64 -15.63 2.56
N CYS A 52 10.32 -15.58 2.73
CA CYS A 52 9.70 -15.38 4.04
C CYS A 52 8.80 -16.56 4.45
N GLU A 53 8.08 -17.16 3.50
CA GLU A 53 7.03 -18.15 3.79
C GLU A 53 7.56 -19.41 4.49
N THR A 54 8.81 -19.80 4.25
CA THR A 54 9.41 -20.99 4.88
C THR A 54 9.41 -20.86 6.41
N CYS A 55 9.58 -19.65 6.94
CA CYS A 55 9.61 -19.39 8.37
C CYS A 55 8.28 -18.84 8.89
N HIS A 56 7.66 -17.92 8.14
CA HIS A 56 6.44 -17.21 8.53
C HIS A 56 5.13 -17.85 8.03
N GLY A 57 5.21 -18.92 7.25
CA GLY A 57 4.09 -19.61 6.63
C GLY A 57 3.55 -18.91 5.36
N PRO A 58 2.95 -19.63 4.39
CA PRO A 58 2.48 -19.05 3.12
C PRO A 58 1.46 -17.91 3.25
N GLY A 59 0.71 -17.89 4.37
CA GLY A 59 -0.24 -16.83 4.70
C GLY A 59 0.23 -15.87 5.79
N GLY A 60 1.47 -16.00 6.27
CA GLY A 60 1.93 -15.31 7.48
C GLY A 60 1.40 -15.93 8.77
N ASP A 61 1.01 -17.20 8.76
CA ASP A 61 0.38 -17.94 9.86
C ASP A 61 1.37 -18.57 10.87
N GLY A 62 2.68 -18.35 10.71
CA GLY A 62 3.70 -18.70 11.72
C GLY A 62 4.12 -20.17 11.74
N ALA A 63 3.92 -20.92 10.65
CA ALA A 63 4.12 -22.37 10.62
C ALA A 63 5.59 -22.85 10.70
N GLY A 64 6.58 -21.98 10.50
CA GLY A 64 8.00 -22.33 10.37
C GLY A 64 8.90 -21.93 11.54
N GLY A 65 8.33 -21.59 12.71
CA GLY A 65 9.10 -21.20 13.90
C GLY A 65 9.45 -19.71 13.98
N ALA A 66 8.87 -18.88 13.10
CA ALA A 66 8.92 -17.42 13.21
C ALA A 66 7.53 -16.85 13.58
N PRO A 67 7.45 -15.58 14.03
CA PRO A 67 6.18 -14.97 14.44
C PRO A 67 5.09 -15.01 13.37
N ILE A 68 3.83 -15.08 13.82
CA ILE A 68 2.65 -14.86 13.00
C ILE A 68 2.66 -13.41 12.51
N LEU A 69 2.40 -13.20 11.22
CA LEU A 69 2.39 -11.90 10.57
C LEU A 69 1.00 -11.43 10.17
N ASN A 70 -0.04 -12.26 10.27
CA ASN A 70 -1.40 -11.96 9.79
C ASN A 70 -2.46 -11.85 10.92
N ASP A 71 -2.05 -11.73 12.18
CA ASP A 71 -2.94 -11.64 13.35
C ASP A 71 -3.14 -10.20 13.87
N GLY A 72 -2.71 -9.19 13.09
CA GLY A 72 -2.73 -7.79 13.45
C GLY A 72 -1.62 -7.36 14.42
N SER A 73 -0.81 -8.26 14.97
CA SER A 73 0.26 -7.91 15.91
C SER A 73 1.32 -7.02 15.27
N VAL A 74 1.71 -7.33 14.02
CA VAL A 74 2.67 -6.55 13.23
C VAL A 74 2.20 -5.10 13.08
N LEU A 75 0.91 -4.87 12.80
CA LEU A 75 0.37 -3.53 12.59
C LEU A 75 0.26 -2.69 13.88
N LYS A 76 0.20 -3.35 15.05
CA LYS A 76 0.27 -2.66 16.35
C LYS A 76 1.67 -2.11 16.60
N THR A 77 2.71 -2.80 16.14
CA THR A 77 4.11 -2.39 16.29
C THR A 77 4.56 -1.44 15.19
N TYR A 78 4.22 -1.75 13.93
CA TYR A 78 4.58 -0.97 12.75
C TYR A 78 3.33 -0.40 12.13
N THR A 79 3.04 0.86 12.46
CA THR A 79 1.78 1.53 12.06
C THR A 79 1.79 2.06 10.62
N SER A 80 2.91 1.92 9.89
CA SER A 80 3.00 2.29 8.48
C SER A 80 3.87 1.29 7.70
N PRO A 81 3.62 1.11 6.38
CA PRO A 81 4.48 0.27 5.55
C PRO A 81 5.94 0.71 5.58
N SER A 82 6.21 2.02 5.72
CA SER A 82 7.57 2.56 5.77
C SER A 82 8.32 2.19 7.05
N SER A 83 7.66 2.11 8.20
CA SER A 83 8.33 1.69 9.44
C SER A 83 8.62 0.19 9.42
N LEU A 84 7.71 -0.60 8.85
CA LEU A 84 7.92 -2.03 8.64
C LEU A 84 9.02 -2.31 7.61
N SER A 85 9.04 -1.58 6.48
CA SER A 85 10.04 -1.79 5.44
C SER A 85 11.46 -1.48 5.92
N ALA A 86 11.63 -0.44 6.74
CA ALA A 86 12.92 -0.13 7.36
C ALA A 86 13.43 -1.27 8.26
N PHE A 87 12.52 -1.91 9.02
CA PHE A 87 12.85 -3.09 9.81
C PHE A 87 13.22 -4.27 8.93
N ILE A 88 12.37 -4.61 7.94
CA ILE A 88 12.58 -5.72 7.00
C ILE A 88 13.93 -5.58 6.32
N GLN A 89 14.25 -4.39 5.80
CA GLN A 89 15.48 -4.16 5.06
C GLN A 89 16.74 -4.47 5.88
N THR A 90 16.70 -4.21 7.18
CA THR A 90 17.89 -4.27 8.05
C THR A 90 17.97 -5.54 8.90
N HIS A 91 16.85 -6.24 9.10
CA HIS A 91 16.77 -7.40 9.99
C HIS A 91 16.31 -8.68 9.27
N MET A 92 15.71 -8.57 8.08
CA MET A 92 15.17 -9.70 7.33
C MET A 92 15.82 -9.84 5.94
N PRO A 93 15.87 -11.07 5.40
CA PRO A 93 15.62 -12.34 6.10
C PRO A 93 16.64 -12.58 7.21
N ALA A 94 16.24 -13.27 8.29
CA ALA A 94 17.14 -13.52 9.43
C ALA A 94 18.43 -14.28 9.05
N SER A 95 18.39 -15.03 7.95
CA SER A 95 19.55 -15.74 7.38
C SER A 95 20.55 -14.81 6.67
N ASN A 96 20.12 -13.64 6.20
CA ASN A 96 20.96 -12.69 5.49
C ASN A 96 20.42 -11.24 5.59
N PRO A 97 20.49 -10.60 6.78
CA PRO A 97 19.99 -9.24 6.96
C PRO A 97 20.73 -8.24 6.06
N GLY A 98 20.01 -7.28 5.47
CA GLY A 98 20.59 -6.27 4.60
C GLY A 98 20.71 -6.67 3.12
N MET A 99 20.30 -7.88 2.75
CA MET A 99 20.33 -8.31 1.34
C MET A 99 19.27 -7.64 0.46
N LEU A 100 18.16 -7.20 1.07
CA LEU A 100 17.03 -6.59 0.38
C LEU A 100 17.34 -5.12 0.07
N ASN A 101 17.02 -4.69 -1.15
CA ASN A 101 17.01 -3.28 -1.47
C ASN A 101 15.76 -2.59 -0.88
N SER A 102 15.72 -1.25 -0.95
CA SER A 102 14.63 -0.46 -0.34
C SER A 102 13.26 -0.71 -0.96
N GLN A 103 13.21 -0.99 -2.26
CA GLN A 103 11.95 -1.29 -2.94
C GLN A 103 11.44 -2.66 -2.54
N GLU A 104 12.29 -3.69 -2.54
CA GLU A 104 11.92 -5.05 -2.14
C GLU A 104 11.38 -5.10 -0.71
N ALA A 105 12.05 -4.38 0.22
CA ALA A 105 11.57 -4.26 1.59
C ALA A 105 10.22 -3.52 1.70
N THR A 106 9.97 -2.56 0.81
CA THR A 106 8.70 -1.81 0.74
C THR A 106 7.58 -2.67 0.19
N ASP A 107 7.84 -3.41 -0.88
CA ASP A 107 6.90 -4.36 -1.48
C ASP A 107 6.49 -5.45 -0.48
N LEU A 108 7.47 -6.02 0.25
CA LEU A 108 7.21 -6.97 1.34
C LEU A 108 6.37 -6.36 2.47
N ALA A 109 6.67 -5.13 2.89
CA ALA A 109 5.90 -4.44 3.92
C ALA A 109 4.45 -4.20 3.49
N LEU A 110 4.23 -3.76 2.24
CA LEU A 110 2.90 -3.55 1.69
C LEU A 110 2.10 -4.86 1.62
N TYR A 111 2.74 -5.96 1.22
CA TYR A 111 2.11 -7.28 1.22
C TYR A 111 1.75 -7.75 2.64
N ILE A 112 2.61 -7.55 3.64
CA ILE A 112 2.28 -7.91 5.03
C ILE A 112 1.11 -7.08 5.56
N PHE A 113 1.02 -5.79 5.21
CA PHE A 113 -0.16 -4.99 5.51
C PHE A 113 -1.43 -5.55 4.84
N GLU A 114 -1.31 -6.01 3.60
CA GLU A 114 -2.42 -6.66 2.90
C GLU A 114 -2.87 -7.95 3.59
N LEU A 115 -1.94 -8.81 4.04
CA LEU A 115 -2.26 -10.03 4.79
C LEU A 115 -3.14 -9.74 6.02
N ASN A 116 -2.82 -8.69 6.77
CA ASN A 116 -3.57 -8.30 7.96
C ASN A 116 -4.95 -7.68 7.65
N HIS A 117 -5.17 -7.19 6.43
CA HIS A 117 -6.50 -6.75 5.99
C HIS A 117 -7.35 -7.91 5.46
N GLN A 118 -6.73 -8.93 4.86
CA GLN A 118 -7.41 -10.13 4.38
C GLN A 118 -7.80 -11.06 5.53
N PHE A 119 -6.98 -11.12 6.58
CA PHE A 119 -7.21 -11.89 7.80
C PHE A 119 -7.30 -10.96 9.01
N PRO A 120 -8.39 -10.18 9.15
CA PRO A 120 -8.53 -9.31 10.31
C PRO A 120 -8.44 -10.15 11.59
N PRO A 121 -7.81 -9.62 12.66
CA PRO A 121 -7.66 -10.36 13.92
C PRO A 121 -9.02 -10.87 14.36
N ALA A 122 -9.14 -12.19 14.55
CA ALA A 122 -10.31 -12.78 15.18
C ALA A 122 -10.47 -12.07 16.53
N HIS A 123 -11.56 -11.31 16.68
CA HIS A 123 -11.85 -10.58 17.90
C HIS A 123 -11.79 -11.56 19.10
N GLY A 124 -10.79 -11.39 19.95
CA GLY A 124 -10.65 -12.02 21.26
C GLY A 124 -10.81 -10.95 22.33
#